data_AF-C0R8D0-F1
#
_entry.id   AF-C0R8D0-F1
#
_cell.length_a   1.000
_cell.length_b   1.000
_cell.length_c   1.000
_cell.angle_alpha   90.00
_cell.angle_beta   90.00
_cell.angle_gamma   90.00
#
_symmetry.space_group_name_H-M   'P 1'
#
loop_
_entity.id
_entity.type
_entity.pdbx_description
1 polymer ?
#
loop_
_entity_poly.entity_id
_entity_poly.type
_entity_poly.pdbx_seq_one_letter_code
_entity_poly.pdbx_strand_id
1 'polypeptide(L)'
;MSLRALHNGERIVQETHLYSIKEGDKFIGIFYGFRKPIKKAFVKYEAKGIRKSYGFAMTYYMEVRFKAGSVFFYFKGLYRFLDKERMNNHYNKILFSMFTDLEKQVYEFYGKKYSEQGPLTKWIIKNLK
;
A
#
# COMPACT_ATOMS: atom_id res chain seq x y z
N MET A 1 8.90 0.34 -2.01
CA MET A 1 10.29 0.14 -1.55
C MET A 1 10.18 -0.69 -0.29
N SER A 2 10.43 -2.00 -0.39
CA SER A 2 10.45 -2.89 0.78
C SER A 2 11.69 -2.57 1.64
N LEU A 3 11.66 -2.90 2.93
CA LEU A 3 12.84 -2.81 3.81
C LEU A 3 14.05 -3.58 3.25
N ARG A 4 13.81 -4.67 2.48
CA ARG A 4 14.86 -5.42 1.77
C ARG A 4 15.48 -4.65 0.60
N ALA A 5 14.66 -3.95 -0.20
CA ALA A 5 15.16 -3.17 -1.33
C ALA A 5 16.05 -1.98 -0.89
N LEU A 6 15.79 -1.43 0.30
CA LEU A 6 16.64 -0.42 0.93
C LEU A 6 18.04 -0.91 1.30
N HIS A 7 18.25 -2.23 1.41
CA HIS A 7 19.51 -2.82 1.84
C HIS A 7 20.42 -3.25 0.68
N ASN A 8 19.86 -3.69 -0.46
CA ASN A 8 20.64 -4.34 -1.53
C ASN A 8 20.63 -3.60 -2.88
N GLY A 9 19.96 -2.46 -3.02
CA GLY A 9 20.00 -1.65 -4.26
C GLY A 9 19.34 -2.28 -5.50
N GLU A 10 18.88 -3.53 -5.44
CA GLU A 10 18.23 -4.22 -6.54
C GLU A 10 16.72 -3.95 -6.60
N ARG A 11 16.19 -3.85 -7.83
CA ARG A 11 14.75 -3.78 -8.12
C ARG A 11 14.15 -5.18 -7.95
N ILE A 12 14.00 -5.62 -6.71
CA ILE A 12 13.36 -6.90 -6.38
C ILE A 12 11.87 -6.76 -6.68
N VAL A 13 11.39 -7.37 -7.76
CA VAL A 13 9.96 -7.67 -7.96
C VAL A 13 9.61 -8.70 -6.89
N GLN A 14 9.04 -8.26 -5.79
CA GLN A 14 8.56 -9.18 -4.75
C GLN A 14 7.22 -9.74 -5.22
N GLU A 15 7.26 -10.94 -5.81
CA GLU A 15 6.06 -11.75 -5.96
C GLU A 15 5.48 -11.96 -4.56
N THR A 16 4.21 -11.60 -4.39
CA THR A 16 3.50 -11.85 -3.14
C THR A 16 2.41 -12.85 -3.43
N HIS A 17 2.53 -14.04 -2.87
CA HIS A 17 1.52 -15.09 -3.05
C HIS A 17 0.41 -14.89 -2.03
N LEU A 18 -0.84 -14.89 -2.49
CA LEU A 18 -1.99 -15.04 -1.62
C LEU A 18 -2.12 -16.52 -1.27
N TYR A 19 -2.26 -16.82 0.03
CA TYR A 19 -2.44 -18.18 0.51
C TYR A 19 -3.93 -18.47 0.70
N SER A 20 -4.31 -19.73 0.46
CA SER A 20 -5.63 -20.24 0.81
C SER A 20 -5.87 -20.09 2.31
N ILE A 21 -7.12 -19.81 2.68
CA ILE A 21 -7.51 -19.62 4.06
C ILE A 21 -7.47 -20.98 4.79
N LYS A 22 -6.87 -21.03 5.99
CA LYS A 22 -6.91 -22.23 6.84
C LYS A 22 -8.32 -22.45 7.38
N GLU A 23 -8.66 -23.70 7.66
CA GLU A 23 -9.97 -24.09 8.20
C GLU A 23 -10.34 -23.26 9.44
N GLY A 24 -11.53 -22.63 9.43
CA GLY A 24 -12.03 -21.77 10.50
C GLY A 24 -11.70 -20.28 10.39
N ASP A 25 -10.80 -19.87 9.50
CA ASP A 25 -10.52 -18.47 9.19
C ASP A 25 -11.42 -17.95 8.04
N LYS A 26 -11.51 -16.62 7.89
CA LYS A 26 -12.41 -15.98 6.92
C LYS A 26 -11.86 -14.65 6.46
N PHE A 27 -11.79 -14.43 5.15
CA PHE A 27 -11.50 -13.13 4.57
C PHE A 27 -12.63 -12.14 4.90
N ILE A 28 -12.26 -11.02 5.51
CA ILE A 28 -13.17 -9.95 5.95
C ILE A 28 -13.24 -8.85 4.89
N GLY A 29 -12.09 -8.44 4.36
CA GLY A 29 -12.03 -7.37 3.37
C GLY A 29 -10.65 -6.71 3.29
N ILE A 30 -10.54 -5.72 2.41
CA ILE A 30 -9.37 -4.85 2.28
C ILE A 30 -9.63 -3.51 2.98
N PHE A 31 -8.64 -3.02 3.71
CA PHE A 31 -8.67 -1.74 4.39
C PHE A 31 -7.41 -0.94 4.10
N TYR A 32 -7.51 0.39 4.05
CA TYR A 32 -6.36 1.26 3.89
C TYR A 32 -6.15 2.12 5.13
N GLY A 33 -4.90 2.49 5.37
CA GLY A 33 -4.57 3.34 6.48
C GLY A 33 -3.15 3.88 6.38
N PHE A 34 -2.81 4.69 7.38
CA PHE A 34 -1.47 5.17 7.58
C PHE A 34 -1.15 5.22 9.07
N ARG A 35 0.11 4.96 9.41
CA ARG A 35 0.60 5.01 10.79
C ARG A 35 1.99 5.61 10.84
N LYS A 36 2.34 6.20 11.99
CA LYS A 36 3.72 6.61 12.25
C LYS A 36 4.59 5.34 12.29
N PRO A 37 5.76 5.33 11.64
CA PRO A 37 6.63 4.18 11.69
C PRO A 37 7.12 3.92 13.12
N ILE A 38 7.20 2.64 13.50
CA ILE A 38 7.60 2.19 14.85
C ILE A 38 9.02 2.68 15.21
N LYS A 39 9.90 2.81 14.21
CA LYS A 39 11.19 3.49 14.32
C LYS A 39 11.25 4.60 13.27
N LYS A 40 11.74 5.79 13.64
CA LYS A 40 12.00 6.87 12.68
C LYS A 40 13.10 6.42 11.70
N ALA A 41 12.71 5.90 10.55
CA ALA A 41 13.64 5.54 9.50
C ALA A 41 14.13 6.82 8.83
N PHE A 42 15.42 7.12 8.99
CA PHE A 42 16.11 8.18 8.27
C PHE A 42 17.00 7.55 7.21
N VAL A 43 16.73 7.87 5.94
CA VAL A 43 17.60 7.46 4.84
C VAL A 43 18.62 8.57 4.65
N LYS A 44 19.89 8.27 4.91
CA LYS A 44 21.02 9.14 4.61
C LYS A 44 21.57 8.75 3.23
N TYR A 45 21.77 9.71 2.35
CA TYR A 45 22.35 9.48 1.03
C TYR A 45 23.18 10.69 0.62
N GLU A 46 24.13 10.47 -0.28
CA GLU A 46 24.97 11.52 -0.83
C GLU A 46 24.54 11.81 -2.26
N ALA A 47 24.33 13.08 -2.59
CA ALA A 47 24.02 13.51 -3.94
C ALA A 47 24.84 14.76 -4.27
N LYS A 48 25.72 14.65 -5.26
CA LYS A 48 26.62 15.73 -5.70
C LYS A 48 27.50 16.26 -4.55
N GLY A 49 28.09 15.38 -3.73
CA GLY A 49 28.95 15.76 -2.60
C GLY A 49 28.21 16.33 -1.37
N ILE A 50 26.89 16.49 -1.43
CA ILE A 50 26.08 17.00 -0.31
C ILE A 50 25.38 15.83 0.37
N ARG A 51 25.64 15.68 1.67
CA ARG A 51 24.98 14.67 2.51
C ARG A 51 23.53 15.11 2.77
N LYS A 52 22.58 14.33 2.26
CA LYS A 52 21.14 14.55 2.44
C LYS A 52 20.54 13.47 3.32
N SER A 53 19.48 13.82 4.05
CA SER A 53 18.68 12.85 4.77
C SER A 53 17.21 13.16 4.68
N TYR A 54 16.36 12.15 4.49
CA TYR A 54 14.91 12.31 4.64
C TYR A 54 14.37 11.28 5.63
N GLY A 55 13.43 11.73 6.46
CA GLY A 55 12.71 10.89 7.41
C GLY A 55 11.40 10.40 6.81
N PHE A 56 11.02 9.16 7.10
CA PHE A 56 9.66 8.70 6.84
C PHE A 56 8.72 9.23 7.93
N ALA A 57 7.94 10.27 7.61
CA ALA A 57 6.97 10.83 8.55
C ALA A 57 5.76 9.90 8.79
N MET A 58 5.34 9.18 7.74
CA MET A 58 4.18 8.30 7.78
C MET A 58 4.37 7.08 6.86
N THR A 59 3.91 5.92 7.29
CA THR A 59 3.83 4.70 6.47
C THR A 59 2.39 4.43 6.10
N TYR A 60 2.13 4.30 4.80
CA TYR A 60 0.80 4.01 4.26
C TYR A 60 0.71 2.54 3.89
N TYR A 61 -0.45 1.94 4.11
CA TYR A 61 -0.64 0.51 3.92
C TYR A 61 -2.00 0.16 3.33
N MET A 62 -2.01 -1.01 2.68
CA MET A 62 -3.20 -1.81 2.41
C MET A 62 -3.17 -3.01 3.37
N GLU A 63 -4.28 -3.28 4.02
CA GLU A 63 -4.50 -4.38 4.96
C GLU A 63 -5.48 -5.37 4.33
N VAL A 64 -5.05 -6.60 4.13
CA VAL A 64 -5.95 -7.72 3.82
C VAL A 64 -6.29 -8.38 5.14
N ARG A 65 -7.54 -8.21 5.59
CA ARG A 65 -8.00 -8.63 6.92
C ARG A 65 -8.72 -9.97 6.85
N PHE A 66 -8.41 -10.82 7.81
CA PHE A 66 -9.02 -12.12 8.06
C PHE A 66 -9.57 -12.17 9.50
N LYS A 67 -10.30 -13.23 9.85
CA LYS A 67 -10.82 -13.42 11.21
C LYS A 67 -9.68 -13.71 12.20
N ALA A 68 -8.67 -14.46 11.78
CA ALA A 68 -7.53 -14.84 12.61
C ALA A 68 -6.40 -13.79 12.66
N GLY A 69 -6.43 -12.77 11.80
CA GLY A 69 -5.38 -11.76 11.72
C GLY A 69 -5.41 -10.96 10.42
N SER A 70 -4.30 -10.27 10.12
CA SER A 70 -4.19 -9.40 8.94
C SER A 70 -2.82 -9.47 8.29
N VAL A 71 -2.81 -9.29 6.96
CA VAL A 71 -1.58 -9.11 6.17
C VAL A 71 -1.50 -7.65 5.73
N PHE A 72 -0.36 -6.99 6.03
CA PHE A 72 -0.13 -5.58 5.70
C PHE A 72 0.88 -5.41 4.58
N PHE A 73 0.48 -4.66 3.55
CA PHE A 73 1.34 -4.23 2.45
C PHE A 73 1.65 -2.75 2.58
N TYR A 74 2.93 -2.38 2.61
CA TYR A 74 3.34 -0.98 2.78
C TYR A 74 3.71 -0.34 1.44
N PHE A 75 3.01 0.75 1.09
CA PHE A 75 3.20 1.45 -0.16
C PHE A 75 3.54 2.92 0.06
N LYS A 76 4.73 3.33 -0.37
CA LYS A 76 5.12 4.75 -0.38
C LYS A 76 4.26 5.58 -1.36
N GLY A 77 3.60 4.97 -2.34
CA GLY A 77 2.81 5.70 -3.34
C GLY A 77 1.46 6.22 -2.83
N LEU A 78 0.88 5.58 -1.80
CA LEU A 78 -0.51 5.83 -1.38
C LEU A 78 -0.78 7.26 -0.88
N TYR A 79 0.22 7.95 -0.32
CA TYR A 79 0.04 9.35 0.14
C TYR A 79 -0.40 10.29 -0.98
N ARG A 80 -0.07 9.95 -2.24
CA ARG A 80 -0.37 10.77 -3.41
C ARG A 80 -1.87 10.86 -3.69
N PHE A 81 -2.65 9.91 -3.20
CA PHE A 81 -4.11 9.92 -3.36
C PHE A 81 -4.82 10.80 -2.33
N LEU A 82 -4.10 11.27 -1.31
CA LEU A 82 -4.64 12.17 -0.28
C LEU A 82 -4.45 13.65 -0.62
N ASP A 83 -4.03 13.95 -1.86
CA ASP A 83 -3.78 15.28 -2.38
C ASP A 83 -4.58 15.46 -3.67
N LYS A 84 -5.67 16.25 -3.62
CA LYS A 84 -6.62 16.42 -4.74
C LYS A 84 -5.94 16.96 -5.99
N GLU A 85 -5.00 17.89 -5.83
CA GLU A 85 -4.33 18.54 -6.96
C GLU A 85 -3.46 17.55 -7.74
N ARG A 86 -2.88 16.57 -7.02
CA ARG A 86 -1.99 15.58 -7.63
C ARG A 86 -2.74 14.41 -8.24
N MET A 87 -3.96 14.10 -7.80
CA MET A 87 -4.72 12.92 -8.24
C MET A 87 -4.92 12.84 -9.77
N ASN A 88 -5.05 13.98 -10.46
CA ASN A 88 -5.45 13.98 -11.88
C ASN A 88 -4.29 13.74 -12.87
N ASN A 89 -3.05 13.63 -12.42
CA ASN A 89 -1.93 13.35 -13.34
C ASN A 89 -1.94 11.91 -13.85
N HIS A 90 -1.36 11.70 -15.04
CA HIS A 90 -1.33 10.39 -15.72
C HIS A 90 -0.74 9.28 -14.85
N TYR A 91 0.36 9.57 -14.15
CA TYR A 91 1.02 8.61 -13.28
C TYR A 91 0.11 8.13 -12.14
N ASN A 92 -0.63 9.03 -11.51
CA ASN A 92 -1.51 8.70 -10.39
C ASN A 92 -2.76 7.95 -10.87
N LYS A 93 -3.25 8.20 -12.10
CA LYS A 93 -4.31 7.39 -12.72
C LYS A 93 -3.86 5.93 -12.91
N ILE A 94 -2.65 5.71 -13.43
CA ILE A 94 -2.08 4.37 -13.57
C ILE A 94 -1.87 3.72 -12.19
N LEU A 95 -1.34 4.46 -11.22
CA LEU A 95 -1.15 3.93 -9.88
C LEU A 95 -2.49 3.52 -9.26
N PHE A 96 -3.54 4.33 -9.46
CA PHE A 96 -4.88 4.04 -8.96
C PHE A 96 -5.45 2.77 -9.60
N SER A 97 -5.32 2.63 -10.93
CA SER A 97 -5.80 1.42 -11.61
C SER A 97 -5.10 0.16 -11.10
N MET A 98 -3.76 0.22 -10.92
CA MET A 98 -2.99 -0.89 -10.36
C MET A 98 -3.49 -1.33 -8.98
N PHE A 99 -3.82 -0.39 -8.09
CA PHE A 99 -4.40 -0.75 -6.79
C PHE A 99 -5.80 -1.32 -6.91
N THR A 100 -6.66 -0.75 -7.75
CA THR A 100 -8.02 -1.30 -7.93
C THR A 100 -8.01 -2.69 -8.57
N ASP A 101 -7.06 -2.97 -9.46
CA ASP A 101 -6.90 -4.29 -10.06
C ASP A 101 -6.39 -5.30 -9.02
N LEU A 102 -5.45 -4.90 -8.17
CA LEU A 102 -5.01 -5.71 -7.03
C LEU A 102 -6.17 -6.03 -6.08
N GLU A 103 -7.03 -5.05 -5.76
CA GLU A 103 -8.20 -5.28 -4.92
C GLU A 103 -9.15 -6.31 -5.54
N LYS A 104 -9.44 -6.17 -6.84
CA LYS A 104 -10.31 -7.12 -7.56
C LYS A 104 -9.72 -8.53 -7.52
N GLN A 105 -8.43 -8.69 -7.80
CA GLN A 105 -7.74 -9.98 -7.77
C GLN A 105 -7.81 -10.63 -6.38
N VAL A 106 -7.59 -9.87 -5.30
CA VAL A 106 -7.70 -10.37 -3.92
C VAL A 106 -9.14 -10.81 -3.61
N TYR A 107 -10.13 -10.01 -4.00
CA TYR A 107 -11.54 -10.35 -3.76
C TYR A 107 -11.97 -11.59 -4.55
N GLU A 108 -11.59 -11.68 -5.82
CA GLU A 108 -11.84 -12.83 -6.69
C GLU A 108 -11.18 -14.11 -6.15
N PHE A 109 -9.91 -14.02 -5.73
CA PHE A 109 -9.18 -15.15 -5.14
C PHE A 109 -9.88 -15.72 -3.90
N TYR A 110 -10.49 -14.87 -3.08
CA TYR A 110 -11.25 -15.28 -1.89
C TYR A 110 -12.75 -15.48 -2.13
N GLY A 111 -13.20 -15.53 -3.40
CA GLY A 111 -14.59 -15.77 -3.77
C GLY A 111 -15.57 -14.70 -3.26
N LYS A 112 -15.13 -13.44 -3.18
CA LYS A 112 -15.94 -12.30 -2.77
C LYS A 112 -16.25 -11.37 -3.94
N LYS A 113 -17.44 -10.78 -3.91
CA LYS A 113 -17.81 -9.73 -4.85
C LYS A 113 -17.09 -8.43 -4.49
N TYR A 114 -16.41 -7.84 -5.47
CA TYR A 114 -15.88 -6.50 -5.37
C TYR A 114 -17.02 -5.48 -5.51
N SER A 115 -17.12 -4.51 -4.60
CA SER A 115 -18.17 -3.50 -4.65
C SER A 115 -17.90 -2.43 -5.69
N GLU A 116 -18.94 -1.82 -6.28
CA GLU A 116 -18.82 -0.73 -7.26
C GLU A 116 -17.87 0.39 -6.78
N GLN A 117 -17.99 0.76 -5.50
CA GLN A 117 -17.05 1.65 -4.85
C GLN A 117 -16.02 0.85 -4.03
N GLY A 118 -14.83 0.69 -4.59
CA GLY A 118 -13.73 -0.07 -4.00
C GLY A 118 -13.23 0.46 -2.65
N PRO A 119 -12.56 -0.38 -1.84
CA PRO A 119 -11.97 0.02 -0.56
C PRO A 119 -11.02 1.21 -0.66
N LEU A 120 -10.17 1.28 -1.70
CA LEU A 120 -9.29 2.43 -1.94
C LEU A 120 -10.08 3.72 -2.13
N THR A 121 -11.09 3.72 -3.00
CA THR A 121 -11.94 4.89 -3.28
C THR A 121 -12.61 5.39 -2.00
N LYS A 122 -13.20 4.48 -1.20
CA LYS A 122 -13.82 4.83 0.08
C LYS A 122 -12.82 5.47 1.04
N TRP A 123 -11.61 4.93 1.10
CA TRP A 123 -10.56 5.47 1.96
C TRP A 123 -10.08 6.84 1.49
N ILE A 124 -9.91 7.05 0.18
CA ILE A 124 -9.53 8.35 -0.40
C ILE A 124 -10.59 9.38 -0.02
N ILE A 125 -11.87 9.13 -0.33
CA ILE A 125 -12.96 10.08 -0.04
C ILE A 125 -12.99 10.45 1.46
N LYS A 126 -12.79 9.48 2.35
CA LYS A 126 -12.77 9.71 3.80
C LYS A 126 -11.60 10.60 4.27
N ASN A 127 -10.47 10.58 3.57
CA ASN A 127 -9.22 11.22 4.00
C ASN A 127 -8.77 12.38 3.12
N LEU A 128 -9.48 12.64 2.02
CA LEU A 128 -9.30 13.81 1.18
C LEU A 128 -9.60 15.06 1.99
N LYS A 129 -8.58 15.88 2.21
CA LYS A 129 -8.74 17.25 2.71
C LYS A 129 -9.16 18.17 1.57
#